data_AF-A0A7X6SXJ1-F1
#
_entry.id   AF-A0A7X6SXJ1-F1
#
_cell.length_a   1.000
_cell.length_b   1.000
_cell.length_c   1.000
_cell.angle_alpha   90.00
_cell.angle_beta   90.00
_cell.angle_gamma   90.00
#
_symmetry.space_group_name_H-M   'P 1'
#
loop_
_entity.id
_entity.type
_entity.pdbx_description
1 polymer ?
#
loop_
_entity_poly.entity_id
_entity_poly.type
_entity_poly.pdbx_seq_one_letter_code
_entity_poly.pdbx_strand_id
1 'polypeptide(L)'
;MNDGDDFVNHLNRLTSKEASAYEDFIALYTKMTYAYMYGILGNKEDAEDVVQEAFLKLYMLDKEQFPSRGEKSWYYKFCTNLARDYRRKIKFTENLDEHILFLAVDDENIRAIESESTYFSAVSGLSEIDRNIVGLKLMGGLKHREIAEILEKPEGTIRWRYMRAIHSLRIILGSVAVAVMSWVALLTMPPRAMVPSERVSQATFLFIVLYALITLSLGSALYLSIGSIRRKSKIL
;
A
#
# COMPACT_ATOMS: atom_id res chain seq x y z
N MET A 1 -15.99 1.54 -19.88
CA MET A 1 -16.41 2.70 -19.07
C MET A 1 -15.15 3.45 -18.70
N ASN A 2 -15.14 4.76 -18.86
CA ASN A 2 -13.94 5.56 -18.71
C ASN A 2 -13.83 5.96 -17.23
N ASP A 3 -13.18 5.14 -16.40
CA ASP A 3 -13.01 5.35 -14.95
C ASP A 3 -12.49 6.76 -14.60
N GLY A 4 -11.91 7.46 -15.58
CA GLY A 4 -11.49 8.85 -15.44
C GLY A 4 -12.61 9.87 -15.36
N ASP A 5 -13.71 9.67 -16.09
CA ASP A 5 -14.83 10.63 -16.12
C ASP A 5 -15.71 10.47 -14.88
N ASP A 6 -15.83 9.24 -14.35
CA ASP A 6 -16.63 8.94 -13.15
C ASP A 6 -16.04 9.60 -11.89
N PHE A 7 -14.72 9.61 -11.75
CA PHE A 7 -14.05 10.33 -10.65
C PHE A 7 -14.36 11.82 -10.67
N VAL A 8 -14.23 12.46 -11.83
CA VAL A 8 -14.45 13.90 -11.98
C VAL A 8 -15.91 14.25 -11.69
N ASN A 9 -16.85 13.42 -12.17
CA ASN A 9 -18.27 13.60 -11.89
C ASN A 9 -18.58 13.51 -10.38
N HIS A 10 -18.04 12.50 -9.69
CA HIS A 10 -18.24 12.37 -8.24
C HIS A 10 -17.59 13.51 -7.45
N LEU A 11 -16.40 13.96 -7.86
CA LEU A 11 -15.72 15.10 -7.22
C LEU A 11 -16.52 16.40 -7.42
N ASN A 12 -17.03 16.65 -8.62
CA ASN A 12 -17.84 17.84 -8.91
C ASN A 12 -19.17 17.84 -8.16
N ARG A 13 -19.76 16.66 -7.90
CA ARG A 13 -20.97 16.54 -7.05
C ARG A 13 -20.72 17.04 -5.62
N LEU A 14 -19.50 17.04 -5.11
CA LEU A 14 -19.21 17.59 -3.77
C LEU A 14 -19.52 19.08 -3.66
N THR A 15 -19.54 19.81 -4.78
CA THR A 15 -19.89 21.23 -4.81
C THR A 15 -21.36 21.52 -4.43
N SER A 16 -22.25 20.52 -4.49
CA SER A 16 -23.64 20.69 -4.05
C SER A 16 -23.80 20.71 -2.53
N LYS A 17 -22.76 20.31 -1.78
CA LYS A 17 -22.78 20.10 -0.31
C LYS A 17 -23.89 19.15 0.17
N GLU A 18 -24.37 18.26 -0.70
CA GLU A 18 -25.29 17.19 -0.32
C GLU A 18 -24.55 16.09 0.45
N ALA A 19 -25.10 15.66 1.59
CA ALA A 19 -24.50 14.61 2.41
C ALA A 19 -24.30 13.29 1.64
N SER A 20 -25.27 12.92 0.80
CA SER A 20 -25.20 11.70 -0.03
C SER A 20 -24.05 11.73 -1.03
N ALA A 21 -23.78 12.89 -1.66
CA ALA A 21 -22.67 13.03 -2.60
C ALA A 21 -21.31 12.83 -1.90
N TYR A 22 -21.20 13.29 -0.66
CA TYR A 22 -20.00 13.12 0.15
C TYR A 22 -19.83 11.66 0.64
N GLU A 23 -20.90 11.03 1.10
CA GLU A 23 -20.90 9.61 1.48
C GLU A 23 -20.50 8.70 0.31
N ASP A 24 -21.10 8.92 -0.87
CA ASP A 24 -20.76 8.22 -2.12
C ASP A 24 -19.25 8.36 -2.42
N PHE A 25 -18.72 9.58 -2.33
CA PHE A 25 -17.32 9.86 -2.65
C PHE A 25 -16.37 9.15 -1.69
N ILE A 26 -16.64 9.21 -0.39
CA ILE A 26 -15.84 8.51 0.62
C ILE A 26 -15.86 7.00 0.35
N ALA A 27 -17.06 6.43 0.18
CA ALA A 27 -17.20 4.99 0.00
C ALA A 27 -16.40 4.47 -1.20
N LEU A 28 -16.38 5.23 -2.31
CA LEU A 28 -15.70 4.84 -3.53
C LEU A 28 -14.18 5.11 -3.49
N TYR A 29 -13.75 6.23 -2.89
CA TYR A 29 -12.38 6.71 -3.07
C TYR A 29 -11.50 6.61 -1.82
N THR A 30 -12.01 6.16 -0.68
CA THR A 30 -11.20 5.95 0.55
C THR A 30 -10.03 5.04 0.29
N LYS A 31 -10.26 3.84 -0.25
CA LYS A 31 -9.19 2.85 -0.46
C LYS A 31 -8.09 3.36 -1.39
N MET A 32 -8.48 4.04 -2.46
CA MET A 32 -7.55 4.63 -3.42
C MET A 32 -6.74 5.77 -2.81
N THR A 33 -7.41 6.65 -2.06
CA THR A 33 -6.77 7.80 -1.40
C THR A 33 -5.83 7.34 -0.30
N TYR A 34 -6.25 6.38 0.52
CA TYR A 34 -5.41 5.72 1.51
C TYR A 34 -4.18 5.10 0.88
N ALA A 35 -4.34 4.34 -0.22
CA ALA A 35 -3.20 3.71 -0.86
C ALA A 35 -2.20 4.70 -1.45
N TYR A 36 -2.69 5.85 -1.89
CA TYR A 36 -1.85 6.96 -2.31
C TYR A 36 -1.12 7.62 -1.13
N MET A 37 -1.84 7.97 -0.05
CA MET A 37 -1.27 8.63 1.13
C MET A 37 -0.25 7.76 1.86
N TYR A 38 -0.54 6.46 2.01
CA TYR A 38 0.43 5.48 2.52
C TYR A 38 1.68 5.41 1.64
N GLY A 39 1.54 5.61 0.33
CA GLY A 39 2.67 5.73 -0.58
C GLY A 39 3.64 6.88 -0.20
N ILE A 40 3.10 7.99 0.30
CA ILE A 40 3.87 9.16 0.70
C ILE A 40 4.43 9.01 2.11
N LEU A 41 3.59 8.55 3.05
CA LEU A 41 3.86 8.57 4.48
C LEU A 41 4.62 7.32 4.95
N GLY A 42 4.36 6.16 4.34
CA GLY A 42 5.00 4.90 4.69
C GLY A 42 4.56 4.28 6.03
N ASN A 43 3.71 4.97 6.80
CA ASN A 43 3.08 4.49 8.02
C ASN A 43 1.56 4.37 7.80
N LYS A 44 0.96 3.30 8.33
CA LYS A 44 -0.48 3.02 8.22
C LYS A 44 -1.33 4.01 9.01
N GLU A 45 -1.02 4.21 10.29
CA GLU A 45 -1.78 5.08 11.19
C GLU A 45 -1.76 6.53 10.67
N ASP A 46 -0.56 7.02 10.32
CA ASP A 46 -0.39 8.34 9.71
C ASP A 46 -1.22 8.50 8.43
N ALA A 47 -1.26 7.45 7.59
CA ALA A 47 -2.01 7.50 6.34
C ALA A 47 -3.53 7.49 6.59
N GLU A 48 -4.03 6.71 7.55
CA GLU A 48 -5.44 6.71 7.94
C GLU A 48 -5.86 8.09 8.47
N ASP A 49 -5.04 8.69 9.34
CA ASP A 49 -5.29 10.02 9.91
C ASP A 49 -5.34 11.10 8.82
N VAL A 50 -4.34 11.12 7.92
CA VAL A 50 -4.27 12.12 6.85
C VAL A 50 -5.40 11.95 5.83
N VAL A 51 -5.87 10.72 5.58
CA VAL A 51 -7.04 10.49 4.72
C VAL A 51 -8.30 11.06 5.35
N GLN A 52 -8.51 10.84 6.66
CA GLN A 52 -9.63 11.41 7.38
C GLN A 52 -9.58 12.95 7.36
N GLU A 53 -8.41 13.54 7.64
CA GLU A 53 -8.20 14.99 7.54
C GLU A 53 -8.47 15.50 6.13
N ALA A 54 -8.06 14.76 5.09
CA ALA A 54 -8.29 15.12 3.71
C ALA A 54 -9.77 15.19 3.36
N PHE A 55 -10.56 14.18 3.71
CA PHE A 55 -11.99 14.19 3.45
C PHE A 55 -12.72 15.26 4.25
N LEU A 56 -12.38 15.44 5.54
CA LEU A 56 -12.95 16.52 6.36
C LEU A 56 -12.68 17.90 5.74
N LYS A 57 -11.44 18.16 5.30
CA LYS A 57 -11.10 19.41 4.63
C LYS A 57 -11.82 19.55 3.30
N LEU A 58 -11.93 18.48 2.53
CA LEU A 58 -12.65 18.47 1.25
C LEU A 58 -14.13 18.82 1.44
N TYR A 59 -14.77 18.33 2.51
CA TYR A 59 -16.15 18.67 2.88
C TYR A 59 -16.31 20.15 3.24
N MET A 60 -15.30 20.73 3.90
CA MET A 60 -15.31 22.13 4.33
C MET A 60 -15.03 23.13 3.20
N LEU A 61 -14.57 22.68 2.02
CA LEU A 61 -14.28 23.58 0.92
C LEU A 61 -15.55 24.24 0.38
N ASP A 62 -15.41 25.50 0.02
CA ASP A 62 -16.41 26.23 -0.75
C ASP A 62 -16.27 25.93 -2.24
N LYS A 63 -17.38 26.10 -2.97
CA LYS A 63 -17.49 25.72 -4.39
C LYS A 63 -16.41 26.40 -5.24
N GLU A 64 -16.06 27.63 -4.91
CA GLU A 64 -15.07 28.45 -5.61
C GLU A 64 -13.64 27.94 -5.45
N GLN A 65 -13.39 27.10 -4.44
CA GLN A 65 -12.08 26.49 -4.18
C GLN A 65 -11.86 25.23 -5.02
N PHE A 66 -12.93 24.65 -5.57
CA PHE A 66 -12.82 23.53 -6.49
C PHE A 66 -12.32 24.00 -7.87
N PRO A 67 -11.49 23.20 -8.54
CA PRO A 67 -10.91 23.53 -9.83
C PRO A 67 -11.98 23.49 -10.93
N SER A 68 -11.88 24.38 -11.91
CA SER A 68 -12.74 24.36 -13.10
C SER A 68 -12.28 23.36 -14.18
N ARG A 69 -11.01 22.92 -14.11
CA ARG A 69 -10.38 21.92 -14.98
C ARG A 69 -9.22 21.24 -14.25
N GLY A 70 -8.91 20.00 -14.64
CA GLY A 70 -7.77 19.28 -14.07
C GLY A 70 -8.07 18.78 -12.65
N GLU A 71 -9.32 18.37 -12.43
CA GLU A 71 -9.92 18.04 -11.15
C GLU A 71 -9.18 16.90 -10.44
N LYS A 72 -8.77 15.88 -11.20
CA LYS A 72 -7.89 14.81 -10.71
C LYS A 72 -6.54 15.33 -10.24
N SER A 73 -5.87 16.11 -11.08
CA SER A 73 -4.55 16.65 -10.78
C SER A 73 -4.57 17.56 -9.56
N TRP A 74 -5.61 18.38 -9.44
CA TRP A 74 -5.87 19.19 -8.25
C TRP A 74 -6.13 18.35 -7.01
N TYR A 75 -6.96 17.30 -7.08
CA TYR A 75 -7.25 16.42 -5.95
C TYR A 75 -5.97 15.75 -5.43
N TYR A 76 -5.17 15.18 -6.33
CA TYR A 76 -3.93 14.55 -5.94
C TYR A 76 -2.87 15.54 -5.44
N LYS A 77 -2.88 16.78 -5.95
CA LYS A 77 -2.06 17.86 -5.41
C LYS A 77 -2.50 18.23 -3.99
N PHE A 78 -3.80 18.35 -3.75
CA PHE A 78 -4.38 18.58 -2.43
C PHE A 78 -3.95 17.48 -1.45
N CYS A 79 -4.10 16.21 -1.84
CA CYS A 79 -3.63 15.07 -1.04
C CYS A 79 -2.11 15.13 -0.76
N THR A 80 -1.30 15.39 -1.81
CA THR A 80 0.16 15.49 -1.68
C THR A 80 0.57 16.57 -0.68
N ASN A 81 -0.09 17.73 -0.73
CA ASN A 81 0.20 18.84 0.16
C ASN A 81 -0.13 18.48 1.60
N LEU A 82 -1.30 17.87 1.86
CA LEU A 82 -1.67 17.42 3.19
C LEU A 82 -0.67 16.43 3.78
N ALA A 83 -0.28 15.41 3.02
CA ALA A 83 0.72 14.44 3.49
C ALA A 83 2.08 15.10 3.77
N ARG A 84 2.51 16.05 2.92
CA ARG A 84 3.75 16.81 3.15
C ARG A 84 3.67 17.71 4.39
N ASP A 85 2.53 18.31 4.65
CA ASP A 85 2.30 19.17 5.80
C ASP A 85 2.27 18.35 7.09
N TYR A 86 1.59 17.20 7.08
CA TYR A 86 1.59 16.25 8.19
C TYR A 86 3.01 15.77 8.53
N ARG A 87 3.79 15.35 7.52
CA ARG A 87 5.19 14.94 7.73
C ARG A 87 6.08 16.08 8.27
N ARG A 88 5.81 17.33 7.88
CA ARG A 88 6.51 18.50 8.43
C ARG A 88 6.18 18.71 9.91
N LYS A 89 4.92 18.48 10.33
CA LYS A 89 4.50 18.56 11.73
C LYS A 89 5.17 17.49 12.58
N ILE A 90 5.19 16.23 12.13
CA ILE A 90 5.88 15.14 12.85
C ILE A 90 7.35 15.49 13.09
N LYS A 91 8.07 15.88 12.04
CA LYS A 91 9.48 16.27 12.18
C LYS A 91 9.68 17.45 13.14
N PHE A 92 8.74 18.39 13.19
CA PHE A 92 8.84 19.51 14.12
C PHE A 92 8.63 19.07 15.57
N THR A 93 7.65 18.19 15.82
CA THR A 93 7.40 17.59 17.14
C THR A 93 8.60 16.77 17.62
N GLU A 94 9.16 15.91 16.75
CA GLU A 94 10.36 15.12 17.05
C GLU A 94 11.59 16.01 17.40
N ASN A 95 11.73 17.18 16.76
CA ASN A 95 12.82 18.12 17.08
C ASN A 95 12.56 18.93 18.37
N LEU A 96 11.32 19.08 18.84
CA LEU A 96 11.05 19.69 20.15
C LEU A 96 11.30 18.70 21.30
N ASP A 97 11.12 17.41 21.05
CA ASP A 97 11.30 16.33 22.02
C ASP A 97 12.75 15.80 22.10
N GLU A 98 13.75 16.61 21.71
CA GLU A 98 15.19 16.27 21.68
C GLU A 98 15.82 16.09 23.10
N HIS A 99 15.02 15.71 24.11
CA HIS A 99 15.46 15.12 25.36
C HIS A 99 15.01 13.68 25.61
N ILE A 100 14.40 12.99 24.65
CA ILE A 100 14.24 11.52 24.73
C ILE A 100 14.72 10.86 23.44
N LEU A 101 15.96 10.37 23.50
CA LEU A 101 16.56 9.48 22.52
C LEU A 101 15.79 8.15 22.48
N PHE A 102 15.24 7.77 21.32
CA PHE A 102 15.41 6.40 20.83
C PHE A 102 15.26 6.30 19.30
N LEU A 103 16.30 5.74 18.68
CA LEU A 103 16.25 5.15 17.35
C LEU A 103 15.37 3.90 17.41
N ALA A 104 14.11 3.99 16.99
CA ALA A 104 13.31 2.83 16.65
C ALA A 104 13.20 2.75 15.13
N VAL A 105 14.18 2.11 14.48
CA VAL A 105 13.88 1.36 13.26
C VAL A 105 13.14 0.13 13.74
N ASP A 106 11.83 0.26 13.86
CA ASP A 106 10.99 -0.81 14.37
C ASP A 106 10.70 -1.80 13.24
N ASP A 107 11.34 -2.98 13.32
CA ASP A 107 11.09 -4.17 12.50
C ASP A 107 9.65 -4.71 12.67
N GLU A 108 8.86 -4.11 13.59
CA GLU A 108 7.51 -4.55 13.94
C GLU A 108 6.44 -4.11 12.92
N ASN A 109 6.72 -3.12 12.06
CA ASN A 109 5.80 -2.71 10.98
C ASN A 109 5.68 -3.73 9.83
N ILE A 110 6.48 -4.80 9.85
CA ILE A 110 6.38 -5.92 8.89
C ILE A 110 5.24 -6.89 9.26
N ARG A 111 4.70 -6.82 10.49
CA ARG A 111 3.76 -7.84 11.02
C ARG A 111 2.28 -7.48 10.92
N ALA A 112 1.92 -6.28 10.45
CA ALA A 112 0.53 -5.88 10.18
C ALA A 112 0.12 -6.05 8.71
N ILE A 113 0.82 -6.92 7.95
CA ILE A 113 0.43 -7.34 6.60
C ILE A 113 -0.59 -8.47 6.72
N GLU A 114 -1.70 -8.22 7.40
CA GLU A 114 -2.86 -9.11 7.34
C GLU A 114 -4.00 -8.34 6.70
N SER A 115 -4.19 -8.64 5.41
CA SER A 115 -5.38 -8.34 4.61
C SER A 115 -5.52 -6.98 3.89
N GLU A 116 -4.47 -6.18 3.70
CA GLU A 116 -4.57 -5.03 2.78
C GLU A 116 -3.42 -4.91 1.75
N SER A 117 -3.74 -5.45 0.56
CA SER A 117 -3.20 -5.22 -0.79
C SER A 117 -1.75 -5.62 -1.13
N THR A 118 -1.67 -6.54 -2.10
CA THR A 118 -0.49 -6.86 -2.94
C THR A 118 0.25 -5.61 -3.46
N TYR A 119 -0.46 -4.47 -3.61
CA TYR A 119 0.14 -3.22 -4.05
C TYR A 119 1.18 -2.69 -3.06
N PHE A 120 0.86 -2.60 -1.77
CA PHE A 120 1.78 -2.04 -0.77
C PHE A 120 3.04 -2.88 -0.64
N SER A 121 2.89 -4.21 -0.61
CA SER A 121 4.02 -5.14 -0.61
C SER A 121 4.85 -5.04 -1.89
N ALA A 122 4.22 -4.79 -3.04
CA ALA A 122 4.95 -4.63 -4.30
C ALA A 122 5.75 -3.32 -4.34
N VAL A 123 5.20 -2.21 -3.84
CA VAL A 123 5.83 -0.89 -3.94
C VAL A 123 6.70 -0.50 -2.73
N SER A 124 6.74 -1.33 -1.68
CA SER A 124 7.57 -1.09 -0.49
C SER A 124 9.05 -0.95 -0.82
N GLY A 125 9.55 -1.76 -1.77
CA GLY A 125 10.93 -1.74 -2.25
C GLY A 125 11.27 -0.55 -3.18
N LEU A 126 10.31 0.31 -3.50
CA LEU A 126 10.56 1.53 -4.26
C LEU A 126 10.93 2.69 -3.34
N SER A 127 11.76 3.61 -3.84
CA SER A 127 12.00 4.90 -3.18
C SER A 127 10.68 5.67 -3.05
N GLU A 128 10.55 6.52 -2.02
CA GLU A 128 9.35 7.34 -1.77
C GLU A 128 8.88 8.06 -3.05
N ILE A 129 9.80 8.72 -3.75
CA ILE A 129 9.45 9.48 -4.96
C ILE A 129 9.00 8.52 -6.09
N ASP A 130 9.60 7.33 -6.22
CA ASP A 130 9.16 6.34 -7.24
C ASP A 130 7.77 5.79 -6.90
N ARG A 131 7.51 5.50 -5.63
CA ARG A 131 6.21 5.05 -5.11
C ARG A 131 5.12 6.08 -5.39
N ASN A 132 5.42 7.36 -5.16
CA ASN A 132 4.50 8.47 -5.45
C ASN A 132 4.18 8.58 -6.95
N ILE A 133 5.19 8.45 -7.81
CA ILE A 133 5.00 8.48 -9.28
C ILE A 133 4.12 7.31 -9.72
N VAL A 134 4.40 6.10 -9.24
CA VAL A 134 3.61 4.90 -9.57
C VAL A 134 2.18 5.04 -9.07
N GLY A 135 1.97 5.51 -7.83
CA GLY A 135 0.64 5.75 -7.27
C GLY A 135 -0.17 6.76 -8.08
N LEU A 136 0.40 7.93 -8.38
CA LEU A 136 -0.26 8.94 -9.21
C LEU A 136 -0.60 8.44 -10.62
N LYS A 137 0.26 7.57 -11.18
CA LYS A 137 0.06 7.04 -12.53
C LYS A 137 -1.00 5.95 -12.59
N LEU A 138 -0.94 4.98 -11.67
CA LEU A 138 -1.79 3.79 -11.71
C LEU A 138 -3.13 4.00 -11.00
N MET A 139 -3.13 4.70 -9.86
CA MET A 139 -4.37 4.99 -9.11
C MET A 139 -5.01 6.27 -9.61
N GLY A 140 -4.21 7.33 -9.77
CA GLY A 140 -4.74 8.62 -10.23
C GLY A 140 -5.04 8.68 -11.72
N GLY A 141 -4.51 7.75 -12.52
CA GLY A 141 -4.64 7.76 -13.97
C GLY A 141 -4.01 9.00 -14.62
N LEU A 142 -3.10 9.68 -13.93
CA LEU A 142 -2.54 10.96 -14.38
C LEU A 142 -1.53 10.78 -15.53
N LYS A 143 -1.40 11.81 -16.36
CA LYS A 143 -0.35 11.89 -17.38
C LYS A 143 0.98 12.28 -16.72
N HIS A 144 2.10 11.91 -17.34
CA HIS A 144 3.44 12.23 -16.81
C HIS A 144 3.64 13.74 -16.58
N ARG A 145 3.05 14.58 -17.44
CA ARG A 145 3.06 16.03 -17.30
C ARG A 145 2.33 16.50 -16.02
N GLU A 146 1.16 15.95 -15.73
CA GLU A 146 0.40 16.31 -14.53
C GLU A 146 1.13 15.87 -13.26
N ILE A 147 1.74 14.69 -13.29
CA ILE A 147 2.59 14.18 -12.20
C ILE A 147 3.81 15.09 -11.98
N ALA A 148 4.42 15.57 -13.06
CA ALA A 148 5.54 16.50 -13.02
C ALA A 148 5.17 17.83 -12.33
N GLU A 149 3.97 18.35 -12.61
CA GLU A 149 3.43 19.55 -11.99
C GLU A 149 3.13 19.35 -10.49
N ILE A 150 2.60 18.18 -10.10
CA ILE A 150 2.31 17.85 -8.68
C ILE A 150 3.60 17.66 -7.87
N LEU A 151 4.57 16.94 -8.43
CA LEU A 151 5.81 16.59 -7.74
C LEU A 151 6.91 17.65 -7.89
N GLU A 152 6.67 18.69 -8.68
CA GLU A 152 7.63 19.77 -8.98
C GLU A 152 8.95 19.22 -9.53
N LYS A 153 8.85 18.34 -10.53
CA LYS A 153 10.01 17.72 -11.22
C LYS A 153 9.82 17.77 -12.74
N PRO A 154 10.90 17.77 -13.54
CA PRO A 154 10.78 17.73 -15.00
C PRO A 154 10.03 16.49 -15.50
N GLU A 155 9.18 16.62 -16.52
CA GLU A 155 8.42 15.49 -17.10
C GLU A 155 9.35 14.35 -17.57
N GLY A 156 10.49 14.68 -18.17
CA GLY A 156 11.49 13.68 -18.58
C GLY A 156 11.98 12.83 -17.40
N THR A 157 12.20 13.46 -16.24
CA THR A 157 12.57 12.77 -15.00
C THR A 157 11.44 11.87 -14.51
N ILE A 158 10.20 12.35 -14.51
CA ILE A 158 9.04 11.54 -14.11
C ILE A 158 8.89 10.31 -15.02
N ARG A 159 9.00 10.48 -16.34
CA ARG A 159 8.90 9.39 -17.31
C ARG A 159 9.99 8.33 -17.08
N TRP A 160 11.24 8.76 -16.94
CA TRP A 160 12.35 7.84 -16.70
C TRP A 160 12.19 7.10 -15.37
N ARG A 161 11.86 7.81 -14.28
CA ARG A 161 11.64 7.21 -12.95
C ARG A 161 10.47 6.23 -12.96
N TYR A 162 9.36 6.58 -13.62
CA TYR A 162 8.23 5.67 -13.78
C TYR A 162 8.62 4.38 -14.51
N MET A 163 9.28 4.49 -15.66
CA MET A 163 9.73 3.31 -16.41
C MET A 163 10.68 2.44 -15.59
N ARG A 164 11.62 3.06 -14.86
CA ARG A 164 12.53 2.36 -13.95
C ARG A 164 11.78 1.64 -12.82
N ALA A 165 10.83 2.32 -12.17
CA ALA A 165 10.04 1.75 -11.08
C ALA A 165 9.21 0.55 -11.56
N ILE A 166 8.53 0.66 -12.71
CA ILE A 166 7.77 -0.46 -13.31
C ILE A 166 8.69 -1.63 -13.66
N HIS A 167 9.90 -1.36 -14.18
CA HIS A 167 10.87 -2.40 -14.45
C HIS A 167 11.32 -3.12 -13.17
N SER A 168 11.61 -2.39 -12.09
CA SER A 168 11.94 -2.96 -10.78
C SER A 168 10.80 -3.83 -10.24
N LEU A 169 9.55 -3.35 -10.31
CA LEU A 169 8.37 -4.12 -9.91
C LEU A 169 8.24 -5.41 -10.73
N ARG A 170 8.44 -5.34 -12.05
CA ARG A 170 8.38 -6.53 -12.93
C ARG A 170 9.44 -7.57 -12.58
N ILE A 171 10.66 -7.16 -12.21
CA ILE A 171 11.70 -8.10 -11.79
C ILE A 171 11.27 -8.83 -10.52
N ILE A 172 10.73 -8.10 -9.53
CA ILE A 172 10.25 -8.69 -8.27
C ILE A 172 9.12 -9.68 -8.53
N LEU A 173 8.17 -9.35 -9.41
CA LEU A 173 7.09 -10.26 -9.81
C LEU A 173 7.61 -11.48 -10.60
N GLY A 174 8.59 -11.26 -11.49
CA GLY A 174 9.19 -12.31 -12.31
C GLY A 174 10.04 -13.30 -11.51
N SER A 175 10.79 -12.84 -10.50
CA SER A 175 11.60 -13.71 -9.64
C SER A 175 10.73 -14.65 -8.80
N VAL A 176 9.58 -14.17 -8.32
CA VAL A 176 8.59 -15.02 -7.62
C VAL A 176 8.04 -16.09 -8.56
N ALA A 177 7.66 -15.73 -9.79
CA ALA A 177 7.17 -16.70 -10.77
C ALA A 177 8.23 -17.77 -11.13
N VAL A 178 9.49 -17.37 -11.29
CA VAL A 178 10.60 -18.32 -11.53
C VAL A 178 10.84 -19.22 -10.32
N ALA A 179 10.75 -18.69 -9.10
CA ALA A 179 10.88 -19.50 -7.88
C ALA A 179 9.75 -20.54 -7.78
N VAL A 180 8.50 -20.13 -8.05
CA VAL A 180 7.34 -21.03 -8.07
C VAL A 180 7.48 -22.08 -9.18
N MET A 181 7.87 -21.68 -10.40
CA MET A 181 8.08 -22.62 -11.50
C MET A 181 9.23 -23.60 -11.22
N SER A 182 10.32 -23.13 -10.61
CA SER A 182 11.43 -24.00 -10.19
C SER A 182 10.96 -25.01 -9.15
N TRP A 183 10.14 -24.57 -8.18
CA TRP A 183 9.59 -25.44 -7.15
C TRP A 183 8.56 -26.44 -7.70
N VAL A 184 7.71 -26.02 -8.63
CA VAL A 184 6.76 -26.90 -9.33
C VAL A 184 7.48 -27.90 -10.24
N ALA A 185 8.52 -27.48 -10.95
CA ALA A 185 9.36 -28.37 -11.75
C ALA A 185 10.05 -29.42 -10.87
N LEU A 186 10.55 -28.99 -9.70
CA LEU A 186 11.16 -29.86 -8.70
C LEU A 186 10.17 -30.93 -8.17
N LEU A 187 8.89 -30.55 -8.00
CA LEU A 187 7.80 -31.44 -7.57
C LEU A 187 7.25 -32.37 -8.66
N THR A 188 7.34 -31.98 -9.93
CA THR A 188 6.76 -32.71 -11.07
C THR A 188 7.78 -33.53 -11.87
N MET A 189 9.08 -33.35 -11.61
CA MET A 189 10.15 -34.10 -12.26
C MET A 189 10.10 -35.60 -11.89
N PRO A 190 10.11 -36.51 -12.88
CA PRO A 190 10.09 -37.94 -12.60
C PRO A 190 11.43 -38.39 -11.98
N PRO A 191 11.41 -39.28 -10.96
CA PRO A 191 12.60 -39.64 -10.16
C PRO A 191 13.77 -40.20 -10.97
N ARG A 192 13.53 -40.70 -12.20
CA ARG A 192 14.55 -41.24 -13.11
C ARG A 192 15.51 -40.19 -13.68
N ALA A 193 15.13 -38.90 -13.70
CA ALA A 193 15.97 -37.82 -14.24
C ALA A 193 16.91 -37.19 -13.19
N MET A 194 16.92 -37.67 -11.95
CA MET A 194 17.50 -36.97 -10.80
C MET A 194 18.82 -37.58 -10.31
N VAL A 195 19.84 -36.74 -10.12
CA VAL A 195 21.15 -37.13 -9.56
C VAL A 195 20.97 -37.60 -8.11
N PRO A 196 21.63 -38.69 -7.66
CA PRO A 196 21.39 -39.29 -6.33
C PRO A 196 21.56 -38.33 -5.14
N SER A 197 22.43 -37.33 -5.23
CA SER A 197 22.65 -36.32 -4.18
C SER A 197 21.48 -35.35 -4.00
N GLU A 198 20.72 -35.06 -5.06
CA GLU A 198 19.59 -34.12 -5.02
C GLU A 198 18.30 -34.77 -4.51
N ARG A 199 18.17 -36.10 -4.64
CA ARG A 199 17.03 -36.86 -4.10
C ARG A 199 16.93 -36.75 -2.58
N VAL A 200 18.08 -36.75 -1.89
CA VAL A 200 18.12 -36.63 -0.43
C VAL A 200 17.72 -35.22 0.00
N SER A 201 18.19 -34.19 -0.73
CA SER A 201 17.89 -32.78 -0.44
C SER A 201 16.41 -32.46 -0.61
N GLN A 202 15.76 -32.92 -1.68
CA GLN A 202 14.32 -32.77 -1.87
C GLN A 202 13.50 -33.48 -0.78
N ALA A 203 13.86 -34.72 -0.44
CA ALA A 203 13.14 -35.48 0.58
C ALA A 203 13.23 -34.80 1.95
N THR A 204 14.42 -34.30 2.32
CA THR A 204 14.60 -33.52 3.55
C THR A 204 13.84 -32.20 3.52
N PHE A 205 13.80 -31.51 2.37
CA PHE A 205 13.12 -30.23 2.24
C PHE A 205 11.59 -30.37 2.29
N LEU A 206 11.03 -31.39 1.62
CA LEU A 206 9.61 -31.74 1.72
C LEU A 206 9.23 -32.09 3.15
N PHE A 207 10.10 -32.80 3.87
CA PHE A 207 9.89 -33.10 5.29
C PHE A 207 9.86 -31.83 6.14
N ILE A 208 10.79 -30.90 5.93
CA ILE A 208 10.86 -29.63 6.68
C ILE A 208 9.63 -28.76 6.41
N VAL A 209 9.19 -28.64 5.15
CA VAL A 209 8.01 -27.84 4.78
C VAL A 209 6.73 -28.48 5.31
N LEU A 210 6.58 -29.80 5.18
CA LEU A 210 5.43 -30.51 5.73
C LEU A 210 5.37 -30.37 7.26
N TYR A 211 6.51 -30.51 7.94
CA TYR A 211 6.62 -30.33 9.38
C TYR A 211 6.26 -28.89 9.80
N ALA A 212 6.76 -27.87 9.10
CA ALA A 212 6.42 -26.47 9.35
C ALA A 212 4.91 -26.19 9.19
N LEU A 213 4.28 -26.69 8.13
CA LEU A 213 2.84 -26.54 7.90
C LEU A 213 1.99 -27.25 8.97
N ILE A 214 2.39 -28.46 9.38
CA ILE A 214 1.73 -29.20 10.45
C ILE A 214 1.81 -28.43 11.78
N THR A 215 2.99 -27.91 12.13
CA THR A 215 3.17 -27.13 13.37
C THR A 215 2.39 -25.81 13.39
N LEU A 216 2.32 -25.09 12.27
CA LEU A 216 1.49 -23.88 12.13
C LEU A 216 -0.01 -24.18 12.27
N SER A 217 -0.47 -25.28 11.66
CA SER A 217 -1.87 -25.71 11.73
C SER A 217 -2.27 -26.15 13.14
N LEU A 218 -1.38 -26.82 13.87
CA LEU A 218 -1.64 -27.23 15.26
C LEU A 218 -1.56 -26.05 16.24
N GLY A 219 -0.63 -25.11 16.03
CA GLY A 219 -0.48 -23.92 16.86
C GLY A 219 -1.70 -22.99 16.80
N SER A 220 -2.26 -22.78 15.60
CA SER A 220 -3.48 -21.98 15.40
C SER A 220 -4.72 -22.63 16.05
N ALA A 221 -4.86 -23.96 15.97
CA ALA A 221 -5.93 -24.69 16.64
C ALA A 221 -5.85 -24.63 18.18
N LEU A 222 -4.63 -24.73 18.74
CA LEU A 222 -4.41 -24.64 20.20
C LEU A 222 -4.68 -23.23 20.72
N TYR A 223 -4.29 -22.20 19.97
CA TYR A 223 -4.50 -20.79 20.32
C TYR A 223 -5.99 -20.42 20.37
N LEU A 224 -6.79 -20.90 19.41
CA LEU A 224 -8.25 -20.72 19.41
C LEU A 224 -8.94 -21.48 20.56
N SER A 225 -8.45 -22.67 20.91
CA SER A 225 -8.99 -23.47 22.01
C SER A 225 -8.80 -22.80 23.38
N ILE A 226 -7.59 -22.27 23.65
CA ILE A 226 -7.25 -21.55 24.89
C ILE A 226 -8.02 -20.22 25.00
N GLY A 227 -8.23 -19.53 23.87
CA GLY A 227 -9.03 -18.29 23.82
C GLY A 227 -10.52 -18.50 24.15
N SER A 228 -11.08 -19.68 23.86
CA SER A 228 -12.48 -20.01 24.16
C SER A 228 -12.73 -20.34 25.64
N ILE A 229 -11.73 -20.94 26.32
CA ILE A 229 -11.80 -21.31 27.74
C ILE A 229 -11.73 -20.05 28.62
N ARG A 230 -10.94 -19.04 28.22
CA ARG A 230 -10.82 -17.77 28.96
C ARG A 230 -12.05 -16.87 28.86
N ARG A 231 -12.92 -17.07 27.86
CA ARG A 231 -14.17 -16.32 27.68
C ARG A 231 -15.35 -16.90 28.48
N LYS A 232 -15.30 -18.18 28.86
CA LYS A 232 -16.33 -18.81 29.71
C LYS A 232 -16.12 -18.61 31.23
N SER A 233 -14.92 -18.23 31.68
CA SER A 233 -14.67 -17.97 33.12
C SER A 233 -14.93 -16.54 33.59
N LYS A 234 -15.42 -15.64 32.71
CA LYS A 234 -15.82 -14.26 33.05
C LYS A 234 -17.34 -14.06 33.09
N ILE A 235 -18.13 -15.13 32.95
CA ILE A 235 -19.60 -15.12 32.99
C ILE A 235 -20.14 -16.05 34.10
N LEU A 236 -19.31 -16.38 35.09
CA LEU A 236 -19.72 -17.03 36.35
C LEU A 236 -19.10 -16.26 37.52
#